data_AF-A0A9X9LNC9-F1
#
_entry.id   AF-A0A9X9LNC9-F1
#
_cell.length_a   1.000
_cell.length_b   1.000
_cell.length_c   1.000
_cell.angle_alpha   90.00
_cell.angle_beta   90.00
_cell.angle_gamma   90.00
#
_symmetry.space_group_name_H-M   'P 1'
#
loop_
_entity.id
_entity.type
_entity.pdbx_description
1 polymer ?
#
loop_
_entity_poly.entity_id
_entity_poly.type
_entity_poly.pdbx_seq_one_letter_code
_entity_poly.pdbx_strand_id
1 'polypeptide(L)' 'MNDCYSRLRRLVPTIPPNKKVSKVEILQHVIDYILDLQLAL' A
#
# COMPACT_ATOMS: atom_id res chain seq x y z
N MET A 1 -13.25 1.35 -8.69
CA MET A 1 -12.72 1.43 -7.28
C MET A 1 -11.72 0.33 -6.95
N ASN A 2 -11.92 -0.93 -7.39
CA ASN A 2 -10.97 -2.02 -7.11
C ASN A 2 -9.63 -1.87 -7.86
N ASP A 3 -9.60 -1.13 -8.97
CA ASP A 3 -8.38 -0.89 -9.76
C ASP A 3 -7.35 -0.06 -8.99
N CYS A 4 -7.80 0.93 -8.20
CA CYS A 4 -6.92 1.71 -7.34
C CYS A 4 -6.23 0.82 -6.31
N TYR A 5 -6.97 -0.03 -5.60
CA TYR A 5 -6.39 -0.99 -4.66
C TYR A 5 -5.45 -1.99 -5.33
N SER A 6 -5.75 -2.40 -6.56
CA SER A 6 -4.87 -3.28 -7.36
C SER A 6 -3.60 -2.59 -7.83
N ARG A 7 -3.63 -1.26 -7.99
CA ARG A 7 -2.45 -0.44 -8.31
C ARG A 7 -1.64 -0.16 -7.05
N LEU A 8 -2.28 0.16 -5.92
CA LEU A 8 -1.62 0.35 -4.63
C LEU A 8 -0.86 -0.92 -4.20
N ARG A 9 -1.46 -2.11 -4.38
CA ARG A 9 -0.79 -3.41 -4.14
C ARG A 9 0.47 -3.64 -4.98
N ARG A 10 0.58 -3.00 -6.15
CA ARG A 10 1.76 -3.11 -7.02
C ARG A 10 2.83 -2.07 -6.71
N LEU A 11 2.43 -0.91 -6.20
CA LEU A 11 3.33 0.22 -5.92
C LEU A 11 3.93 0.17 -4.52
N VAL A 12 3.20 -0.37 -3.54
CA VAL A 12 3.64 -0.41 -2.15
C VAL A 12 4.29 -1.76 -1.86
N PRO A 13 5.62 -1.82 -1.64
CA PRO A 13 6.35 -3.08 -1.48
C PRO A 13 6.00 -3.82 -0.18
N THR A 14 5.42 -3.13 0.81
CA THR A 14 5.04 -3.72 2.09
C THR A 14 3.71 -4.50 2.03
N ILE A 15 2.95 -4.40 0.93
CA ILE A 15 1.67 -5.11 0.80
C ILE A 15 1.89 -6.50 0.19
N PRO A 16 1.50 -7.59 0.89
CA PRO A 16 1.66 -8.94 0.36
C PRO A 16 0.74 -9.22 -0.85
N PRO A 17 1.27 -9.64 -2.01
CA PRO A 17 0.47 -9.79 -3.24
C PRO A 17 -0.54 -10.94 -3.17
N ASN A 18 -0.19 -12.04 -2.49
CA ASN A 18 -0.99 -13.27 -2.42
C ASN A 18 -1.78 -13.43 -1.11
N LYS A 19 -1.91 -12.37 -0.32
CA LYS A 19 -2.70 -12.38 0.92
C LYS A 19 -3.99 -11.58 0.75
N LYS A 20 -5.07 -12.05 1.36
CA LYS A 20 -6.30 -11.26 1.52
C LYS A 20 -6.04 -10.20 2.60
N VAL A 21 -5.71 -9.00 2.14
CA VAL A 21 -5.56 -7.79 2.96
C VAL A 21 -6.82 -6.94 2.81
N SER A 22 -7.35 -6.43 3.92
CA SER A 22 -8.51 -5.54 3.93
C SER A 22 -8.18 -4.19 3.30
N LYS A 23 -9.22 -3.44 2.91
CA LYS A 23 -9.03 -2.09 2.34
C LYS A 23 -8.33 -1.15 3.33
N VAL A 24 -8.66 -1.26 4.62
CA VAL A 24 -8.07 -0.43 5.68
C VAL A 24 -6.59 -0.74 5.86
N GLU A 25 -6.21 -2.02 5.91
CA GLU A 25 -4.80 -2.42 5.99
C GLU A 25 -4.00 -1.93 4.76
N ILE A 26 -4.58 -1.99 3.56
CA ILE A 26 -3.93 -1.44 2.36
C ILE A 26 -3.65 0.06 2.53
N LEU A 27 -4.61 0.81 3.09
CA LEU A 27 -4.42 2.24 3.33
C LEU A 27 -3.33 2.52 4.38
N GLN A 28 -3.22 1.70 5.43
CA GLN A 28 -2.15 1.81 6.43
C GLN A 28 -0.78 1.62 5.78
N HIS A 29 -0.58 0.54 5.03
CA HIS A 29 0.66 0.31 4.29
C HIS A 29 1.03 1.45 3.33
N VAL A 30 0.03 2.08 2.71
CA VAL A 30 0.23 3.23 1.83
C VAL A 30 0.66 4.47 2.60
N ILE A 31 0.03 4.75 3.75
CA ILE A 31 0.40 5.88 4.62
C ILE A 31 1.83 5.72 5.11
N ASP A 32 2.18 4.54 5.63
CA ASP A 32 3.53 4.24 6.11
C ASP A 32 4.56 4.42 5.00
N TYR A 33 4.27 3.89 3.80
CA TYR A 33 5.17 4.02 2.64
C TYR A 33 5.34 5.47 2.18
N ILE A 34 4.29 6.30 2.22
CA ILE A 34 4.40 7.73 1.90
C ILE A 34 5.28 8.45 2.93
N LEU A 35 5.09 8.17 4.22
CA LEU A 35 5.89 8.77 5.29
C LEU A 35 7.37 8.38 5.15
N ASP A 36 7.66 7.10 4.89
CA ASP A 36 9.02 6.62 4.67
C ASP A 36 9.68 7.32 3.48
N LEU A 37 8.95 7.48 2.37
CA LEU A 37 9.46 8.19 1.19
C LEU A 37 9.71 9.68 1.48
N GLN A 38 8.86 10.33 2.27
CA GLN A 38 9.03 11.73 2.67
C GLN A 38 10.21 11.95 3.61
N LEU A 39 10.56 10.96 4.44
CA LEU A 39 11.71 11.02 5.35
C LEU A 39 13.03 10.65 4.67
N ALA A 40 12.99 9.86 3.59
CA ALA A 40 14.15 9.50 2.79
C ALA A 40 14.60 10.61 1.82
N LEU A 41 13.76 11.63 1.59
CA LEU A 41 13.98 12.80 0.74
C LEU A 41 14.38 14.02 1.58
#